data_AF-A0A0D2LFL8-F1
#
_entry.id   AF-A0A0D2LFL8-F1
#
_cell.length_a   1.000
_cell.length_b   1.000
_cell.length_c   1.000
_cell.angle_alpha   90.00
_cell.angle_beta   90.00
_cell.angle_gamma   90.00
#
_symmetry.space_group_name_H-M   'P 1'
#
loop_
_entity.id
_entity.type
_entity.pdbx_description
1 polymer ?
#
loop_
_entity_poly.entity_id
_entity_poly.type
_entity_poly.pdbx_seq_one_letter_code
_entity_poly.pdbx_strand_id
1 'polypeptide(L)'
;MQLAEEHTFRAPPGSPPNSAPRQAALLHGERALHQAVEMRPREALPRVMLLRNLMIQDHGREADVPGLALDALQELAAANGGDDISFTPAFLPAMQAVLLALKALWKLDQQALVPDLLAAASLQIPSMSGDFAQLAARVESQLCHCGPTARAELLGSYRYLSCIDLQFVNGRHHSGSPGLESVDMDHVIEAIEGGLCASGAA
;
A
#
# COMPACT_ATOMS: atom_id res chain seq x y z
N MET A 1 3.59 -15.13 13.92
CA MET A 1 3.14 -13.84 13.33
C MET A 1 3.71 -12.68 14.12
N GLN A 2 3.43 -12.57 15.42
CA GLN A 2 3.93 -11.52 16.31
C GLN A 2 5.47 -11.28 16.24
N LEU A 3 6.28 -12.35 16.24
CA LEU A 3 7.74 -12.25 16.04
C LEU A 3 8.15 -11.69 14.66
N ALA A 4 7.43 -12.05 13.59
CA ALA A 4 7.71 -11.54 12.25
C ALA A 4 7.37 -10.05 12.15
N GLU A 5 6.30 -9.60 12.81
CA GLU A 5 5.93 -8.18 12.90
C GLU A 5 6.95 -7.39 13.74
N GLU A 6 7.41 -7.95 14.86
CA GLU A 6 8.43 -7.33 15.70
C GLU A 6 9.74 -7.11 14.95
N HIS A 7 10.21 -8.10 14.20
CA HIS A 7 11.45 -7.98 13.41
C HIS A 7 11.32 -7.16 12.12
N THR A 8 10.10 -7.01 11.59
CA THR A 8 9.81 -6.23 10.37
C THR A 8 9.57 -4.75 10.66
N PHE A 9 8.86 -4.42 11.75
CA PHE A 9 8.37 -3.06 12.01
C PHE A 9 9.02 -2.37 13.21
N ARG A 10 9.66 -3.10 14.12
CA ARG A 10 10.40 -2.51 15.25
C ARG A 10 11.89 -2.71 15.02
N ALA A 11 12.56 -1.65 14.56
CA ALA A 11 14.01 -1.62 14.56
C ALA A 11 14.54 -1.96 15.97
N PRO A 12 15.66 -2.69 16.10
CA PRO A 12 16.28 -2.88 17.41
C PRO A 12 16.50 -1.53 18.09
N PRO A 13 16.22 -1.39 19.40
CA PRO A 13 16.26 -0.10 20.08
C PRO A 13 17.62 0.59 19.86
N GLY A 14 17.59 1.85 19.41
CA GLY A 14 18.77 2.67 19.15
C GLY A 14 19.47 2.45 17.80
N SER A 15 18.95 1.57 16.92
CA SER A 15 19.56 1.33 15.61
C SER A 15 19.20 2.41 14.58
N PRO A 16 20.18 3.07 13.94
CA PRO A 16 19.89 4.00 12.85
C PRO A 16 19.24 3.29 11.65
N PRO A 17 18.55 4.03 10.76
CA PRO A 17 17.75 3.47 9.65
C PRO A 17 18.49 2.51 8.72
N ASN A 18 19.83 2.63 8.64
CA ASN A 18 20.68 1.87 7.73
C ASN A 18 21.76 1.07 8.48
N SER A 19 21.49 0.64 9.72
CA SER A 19 22.44 -0.18 10.47
C SER A 19 22.43 -1.64 10.00
N ALA A 20 23.59 -2.28 9.99
CA ALA A 20 23.70 -3.71 9.69
C ALA A 20 22.78 -4.59 10.56
N PRO A 21 22.59 -4.33 11.88
CA PRO A 21 21.61 -5.05 12.70
C PRO A 21 20.16 -4.89 12.22
N ARG A 22 19.75 -3.70 11.78
CA ARG A 22 18.41 -3.46 11.25
C ARG A 22 18.21 -4.20 9.92
N GLN A 23 19.20 -4.17 9.05
CA GLN A 23 19.15 -4.91 7.79
C GLN A 23 19.06 -6.42 8.01
N ALA A 24 19.83 -6.97 8.95
CA ALA A 24 19.76 -8.39 9.30
C ALA A 24 18.37 -8.79 9.84
N ALA A 25 17.74 -7.93 10.65
CA ALA A 25 16.38 -8.15 11.15
C ALA A 25 15.34 -8.16 10.03
N LEU A 26 15.42 -7.24 9.06
CA LEU A 26 14.51 -7.18 7.92
C LEU A 26 14.65 -8.39 6.98
N LEU A 27 15.89 -8.86 6.74
CA LEU A 27 16.15 -10.08 5.95
C LEU A 27 15.71 -11.35 6.68
N HIS A 28 15.76 -11.35 8.02
CA HIS A 28 15.20 -12.45 8.81
C HIS A 28 13.67 -12.43 8.78
N GLY A 29 13.06 -11.25 8.93
CA GLY A 29 11.61 -11.04 8.79
C GLY A 29 11.11 -11.46 7.40
N GLU A 30 11.84 -11.12 6.33
CA GLU A 30 11.54 -11.54 4.96
C GLU A 30 11.44 -13.05 4.84
N ARG A 31 12.46 -13.78 5.31
CA ARG A 31 12.49 -15.25 5.27
C ARG A 31 11.34 -15.87 6.08
N ALA A 32 11.06 -15.32 7.25
CA ALA A 32 9.94 -15.78 8.08
C ALA A 32 8.58 -15.52 7.40
N LEU A 33 8.45 -14.41 6.67
CA LEU A 33 7.24 -14.07 5.91
C LEU A 33 7.06 -14.97 4.68
N HIS A 34 8.13 -15.30 3.95
CA HIS A 34 8.07 -16.30 2.89
C HIS A 34 7.61 -17.67 3.41
N GLN A 35 8.21 -18.15 4.50
CA GLN A 35 7.78 -19.41 5.13
C GLN A 35 6.31 -19.33 5.60
N ALA A 36 5.87 -18.18 6.12
CA ALA A 36 4.49 -17.98 6.52
C ALA A 36 3.51 -18.02 5.34
N VAL A 37 3.89 -17.50 4.18
CA VAL A 37 3.10 -17.56 2.93
C VAL A 37 2.95 -19.00 2.47
N GLU A 38 4.05 -19.76 2.45
CA GLU A 38 4.06 -21.18 2.06
C GLU A 38 3.16 -22.03 2.97
N MET A 39 3.25 -21.81 4.29
CA MET A 39 2.47 -22.57 5.27
C MET A 39 0.98 -22.18 5.30
N ARG A 40 0.63 -20.97 4.86
CA ARG A 40 -0.73 -20.41 4.94
C ARG A 40 -1.13 -19.79 3.60
N PRO A 41 -1.31 -20.62 2.56
CA PRO A 41 -1.52 -20.13 1.20
C PRO A 41 -2.84 -19.36 1.02
N ARG A 42 -3.82 -19.55 1.93
CA ARG A 42 -5.11 -18.86 1.90
C ARG A 42 -5.15 -17.54 2.68
N GLU A 43 -4.11 -17.24 3.47
CA GLU A 43 -4.09 -16.02 4.27
C GLU A 43 -3.45 -14.87 3.49
N ALA A 44 -4.18 -13.77 3.34
CA ALA A 44 -3.67 -12.59 2.63
C ALA A 44 -2.66 -11.78 3.47
N LEU A 45 -2.78 -11.82 4.79
CA LEU A 45 -1.99 -10.97 5.70
C LEU A 45 -0.47 -11.20 5.58
N PRO A 46 0.07 -12.44 5.59
CA PRO A 46 1.51 -12.67 5.43
C PRO A 46 2.10 -12.06 4.14
N ARG A 47 1.32 -12.05 3.06
CA ARG A 47 1.72 -11.48 1.77
C ARG A 47 1.82 -9.97 1.82
N VAL A 48 0.78 -9.31 2.35
CA VAL A 48 0.81 -7.86 2.57
C VAL A 48 1.98 -7.47 3.47
N MET A 49 2.25 -8.25 4.52
CA MET A 49 3.40 -8.01 5.40
C MET A 49 4.73 -8.16 4.67
N LEU A 50 4.87 -9.15 3.78
CA LEU A 50 6.06 -9.32 2.95
C LEU A 50 6.29 -8.08 2.06
N LEU A 51 5.26 -7.63 1.34
CA LEU A 51 5.33 -6.43 0.50
C LEU A 51 5.74 -5.19 1.32
N ARG A 52 5.18 -5.03 2.54
CA ARG A 52 5.55 -3.95 3.46
C ARG A 52 7.01 -4.06 3.90
N ASN A 53 7.49 -5.26 4.24
CA ASN A 53 8.88 -5.48 4.62
C ASN A 53 9.83 -5.04 3.50
N LEU A 54 9.56 -5.42 2.25
CA LEU A 54 10.38 -5.03 1.10
C LEU A 54 10.39 -3.51 0.89
N MET A 55 9.24 -2.84 1.08
CA MET A 55 9.16 -1.37 1.02
C MET A 55 9.96 -0.66 2.13
N ILE A 56 10.23 -1.32 3.26
CA ILE A 56 10.98 -0.78 4.41
C ILE A 56 12.49 -0.99 4.25
N GLN A 57 12.92 -1.94 3.41
CA GLN A 57 14.34 -2.29 3.28
C GLN A 57 15.20 -1.23 2.59
N ASP A 58 14.62 -0.26 1.87
CA ASP A 58 15.32 0.92 1.29
C ASP A 58 16.57 0.61 0.44
N HIS A 59 16.63 -0.60 -0.13
CA HIS A 59 17.84 -1.18 -0.74
C HIS A 59 17.56 -1.91 -2.08
N GLY A 60 16.58 -1.45 -2.85
CA GLY A 60 16.34 -1.90 -4.23
C GLY A 60 15.44 -3.12 -4.35
N ARG A 61 15.02 -3.72 -3.24
CA ARG A 61 14.00 -4.79 -3.23
C ARG A 61 12.59 -4.26 -3.47
N GLU A 62 12.39 -2.94 -3.48
CA GLU A 62 11.12 -2.33 -3.87
C GLU A 62 10.76 -2.64 -5.33
N ALA A 63 11.75 -2.90 -6.18
CA ALA A 63 11.52 -3.29 -7.57
C ALA A 63 10.77 -4.63 -7.71
N ASP A 64 10.84 -5.49 -6.68
CA ASP A 64 10.13 -6.78 -6.66
C ASP A 64 8.65 -6.61 -6.24
N VAL A 65 8.31 -5.51 -5.58
CA VAL A 65 6.98 -5.31 -4.95
C VAL A 65 5.83 -5.33 -5.97
N PRO A 66 5.93 -4.70 -7.16
CA PRO A 66 4.86 -4.78 -8.15
C PRO A 66 4.55 -6.20 -8.60
N GLY A 67 5.57 -7.01 -8.88
CA GLY A 67 5.39 -8.41 -9.28
C GLY A 67 4.77 -9.25 -8.17
N LEU A 68 5.33 -9.16 -6.95
CA LEU A 68 4.83 -9.90 -5.79
C LEU A 68 3.42 -9.46 -5.36
N ALA A 69 3.04 -8.20 -5.62
CA ALA A 69 1.68 -7.74 -5.40
C ALA A 69 0.70 -8.40 -6.37
N LEU A 70 1.05 -8.53 -7.65
CA LEU A 70 0.21 -9.23 -8.63
C LEU A 70 0.04 -10.71 -8.29
N ASP A 71 1.12 -11.38 -7.86
CA ASP A 71 1.06 -12.77 -7.37
C ASP A 71 0.11 -12.88 -6.17
N ALA A 72 0.20 -11.93 -5.22
CA ALA A 72 -0.69 -11.89 -4.06
C ALA A 72 -2.16 -11.69 -4.46
N LEU A 73 -2.47 -10.86 -5.47
CA LEU A 73 -3.82 -10.68 -5.98
C LEU A 73 -4.35 -11.94 -6.68
N GLN A 74 -3.52 -12.62 -7.47
CA GLN A 74 -3.87 -13.88 -8.13
C GLN A 74 -4.26 -14.95 -7.10
N GLU A 75 -3.43 -15.10 -6.05
CA GLU A 75 -3.67 -16.07 -5.00
C GLU A 75 -4.90 -15.70 -4.14
N LEU A 76 -5.12 -14.42 -3.90
CA LEU A 76 -6.33 -13.91 -3.24
C LEU A 76 -7.59 -14.23 -4.05
N ALA A 77 -7.55 -14.02 -5.37
CA ALA A 77 -8.64 -14.35 -6.27
C ALA A 77 -8.94 -15.85 -6.25
N ALA A 78 -7.91 -16.69 -6.31
CA ALA A 78 -8.05 -18.14 -6.23
C ALA A 78 -8.66 -18.60 -4.89
N ALA A 79 -8.30 -17.95 -3.79
CA ALA A 79 -8.81 -18.28 -2.46
C ALA A 79 -10.29 -17.88 -2.25
N ASN A 80 -10.77 -16.83 -2.95
CA ASN A 80 -12.14 -16.35 -2.86
C ASN A 80 -13.07 -16.97 -3.92
N GLY A 81 -12.61 -17.95 -4.71
CA GLY A 81 -13.50 -18.76 -5.58
C GLY A 81 -14.25 -17.98 -6.67
N GLY A 82 -13.79 -16.77 -7.03
CA GLY A 82 -14.48 -15.91 -7.99
C GLY A 82 -15.59 -15.04 -7.40
N ASP A 83 -15.74 -14.99 -6.07
CA ASP A 83 -16.65 -14.07 -5.39
C ASP A 83 -16.29 -12.61 -5.69
N ASP A 84 -17.28 -11.71 -5.63
CA ASP A 84 -17.04 -10.27 -5.74
C ASP A 84 -16.26 -9.78 -4.51
N ILE A 85 -14.92 -9.73 -4.63
CA ILE A 85 -13.98 -9.39 -3.55
C ILE A 85 -14.30 -8.04 -2.89
N SER A 86 -14.97 -7.13 -3.61
CA SER A 86 -15.38 -5.82 -3.10
C SER A 86 -16.18 -5.92 -1.80
N PHE A 87 -16.88 -7.04 -1.57
CA PHE A 87 -17.75 -7.24 -0.41
C PHE A 87 -17.26 -8.33 0.55
N THR A 88 -15.98 -8.72 0.45
CA THR A 88 -15.40 -9.77 1.31
C THR A 88 -14.25 -9.21 2.17
N PRO A 89 -13.82 -9.94 3.22
CA PRO A 89 -12.64 -9.56 4.01
C PRO A 89 -11.34 -9.46 3.19
N ALA A 90 -11.33 -9.96 1.95
CA ALA A 90 -10.20 -9.88 1.04
C ALA A 90 -10.05 -8.50 0.36
N PHE A 91 -11.06 -7.63 0.43
CA PHE A 91 -11.00 -6.26 -0.11
C PHE A 91 -9.77 -5.48 0.40
N LEU A 92 -9.62 -5.38 1.72
CA LEU A 92 -8.54 -4.58 2.32
C LEU A 92 -7.14 -5.10 1.92
N PRO A 93 -6.84 -6.41 2.00
CA PRO A 93 -5.58 -6.94 1.49
C PRO A 93 -5.32 -6.66 0.01
N ALA A 94 -6.34 -6.74 -0.85
CA ALA A 94 -6.20 -6.44 -2.28
C ALA A 94 -5.79 -4.97 -2.50
N MET A 95 -6.49 -4.04 -1.85
CA MET A 95 -6.17 -2.61 -1.92
C MET A 95 -4.77 -2.31 -1.38
N GLN A 96 -4.37 -2.96 -0.28
CA GLN A 96 -3.04 -2.80 0.30
C GLN A 96 -1.93 -3.32 -0.63
N ALA A 97 -2.15 -4.44 -1.33
CA ALA A 97 -1.19 -4.96 -2.31
C ALA A 97 -0.98 -3.97 -3.47
N VAL A 98 -2.07 -3.46 -4.06
CA VAL A 98 -2.00 -2.46 -5.14
C VAL A 98 -1.36 -1.17 -4.67
N LEU A 99 -1.71 -0.68 -3.49
CA LEU A 99 -1.13 0.53 -2.89
C LEU A 99 0.40 0.42 -2.72
N LEU A 100 0.89 -0.73 -2.28
CA LEU A 100 2.32 -0.97 -2.12
C LEU A 100 3.04 -1.07 -3.47
N ALA A 101 2.41 -1.68 -4.47
CA ALA A 101 2.94 -1.72 -5.84
C ALA A 101 3.03 -0.33 -6.48
N LEU A 102 1.98 0.47 -6.36
CA LEU A 102 1.97 1.86 -6.82
C LEU A 102 3.07 2.69 -6.14
N LYS A 103 3.19 2.55 -4.81
CA LYS A 103 4.26 3.17 -4.04
C LYS A 103 5.64 2.82 -4.57
N ALA A 104 5.88 1.55 -4.84
CA ALA A 104 7.16 1.07 -5.35
C ALA A 104 7.49 1.71 -6.70
N LEU A 105 6.53 1.70 -7.64
CA LEU A 105 6.72 2.32 -8.95
C LEU A 105 7.05 3.81 -8.84
N TRP A 106 6.32 4.57 -8.01
CA TRP A 106 6.63 5.99 -7.81
C TRP A 106 7.96 6.23 -7.11
N LYS A 107 8.32 5.39 -6.13
CA LYS A 107 9.62 5.50 -5.43
C LYS A 107 10.80 5.25 -6.38
N LEU A 108 10.60 4.41 -7.40
CA LEU A 108 11.61 4.05 -8.40
C LEU A 108 11.57 4.95 -9.65
N ASP A 109 10.77 6.02 -9.64
CA ASP A 109 10.52 6.88 -10.82
C ASP A 109 9.95 6.12 -12.05
N GLN A 110 9.27 5.00 -11.83
CA GLN A 110 8.67 4.12 -12.84
C GLN A 110 7.15 4.32 -13.00
N GLN A 111 6.66 5.53 -12.72
CA GLN A 111 5.23 5.86 -12.77
C GLN A 111 4.55 5.63 -14.13
N ALA A 112 5.33 5.61 -15.21
CA ALA A 112 4.85 5.25 -16.54
C ALA A 112 4.28 3.81 -16.62
N LEU A 113 4.66 2.92 -15.69
CA LEU A 113 4.19 1.54 -15.62
C LEU A 113 2.88 1.37 -14.82
N VAL A 114 2.35 2.44 -14.22
CA VAL A 114 1.11 2.39 -13.43
C VAL A 114 -0.08 1.85 -14.24
N PRO A 115 -0.33 2.27 -15.50
CA PRO A 115 -1.42 1.72 -16.29
C PRO A 115 -1.32 0.20 -16.51
N ASP A 116 -0.12 -0.31 -16.78
CA ASP A 116 0.13 -1.74 -16.99
C ASP A 116 -0.09 -2.55 -15.70
N LEU A 117 0.37 -2.01 -14.57
CA LEU A 117 0.12 -2.60 -13.25
C LEU A 117 -1.39 -2.70 -12.97
N LEU A 118 -2.14 -1.62 -13.22
CA LEU A 118 -3.59 -1.60 -12.98
C LEU A 118 -4.35 -2.54 -13.91
N ALA A 119 -3.93 -2.64 -15.18
CA ALA A 119 -4.49 -3.60 -16.12
C ALA A 119 -4.24 -5.03 -15.65
N ALA A 120 -3.01 -5.36 -15.23
CA ALA A 120 -2.66 -6.68 -14.71
C ALA A 120 -3.43 -7.01 -13.42
N ALA A 121 -3.53 -6.05 -12.47
CA ALA A 121 -4.31 -6.22 -11.24
C ALA A 121 -5.79 -6.46 -11.53
N SER A 122 -6.35 -5.72 -12.49
CA SER A 122 -7.75 -5.87 -12.93
C SER A 122 -8.01 -7.20 -13.61
N LEU A 123 -7.01 -7.80 -14.28
CA LEU A 123 -7.14 -9.17 -14.81
C LEU A 123 -7.22 -10.22 -13.69
N GLN A 124 -6.50 -10.02 -12.59
CA GLN A 124 -6.55 -10.93 -11.44
C GLN A 124 -7.87 -10.81 -10.67
N ILE A 125 -8.36 -9.58 -10.46
CA ILE A 125 -9.60 -9.31 -9.73
C ILE A 125 -10.46 -8.32 -10.52
N PRO A 126 -11.23 -8.79 -11.53
CA PRO A 126 -12.02 -7.91 -12.39
C PRO A 126 -13.05 -7.07 -11.64
N SER A 127 -13.62 -7.61 -10.56
CA SER A 127 -14.66 -6.91 -9.79
C SER A 127 -14.16 -5.64 -9.10
N MET A 128 -12.84 -5.52 -8.87
CA MET A 128 -12.17 -4.40 -8.21
C MET A 128 -11.46 -3.43 -9.16
N SER A 129 -11.59 -3.61 -10.49
CA SER A 129 -10.86 -2.78 -11.47
C SER A 129 -11.09 -1.27 -11.27
N GLY A 130 -12.33 -0.86 -10.99
CA GLY A 130 -12.67 0.52 -10.68
C GLY A 130 -12.03 1.01 -9.38
N ASP A 131 -11.97 0.17 -8.35
CA ASP A 131 -11.38 0.50 -7.05
C ASP A 131 -9.86 0.73 -7.18
N PHE A 132 -9.18 -0.11 -7.97
CA PHE A 132 -7.75 0.04 -8.24
C PHE A 132 -7.43 1.32 -9.00
N ALA A 133 -8.23 1.66 -10.01
CA ALA A 133 -8.06 2.91 -10.76
C ALA A 133 -8.25 4.15 -9.87
N GLN A 134 -9.29 4.15 -9.03
CA GLN A 134 -9.54 5.25 -8.10
C GLN A 134 -8.45 5.40 -7.04
N LEU A 135 -7.93 4.27 -6.52
CA LEU A 135 -6.78 4.28 -5.61
C LEU A 135 -5.57 4.95 -6.26
N ALA A 136 -5.23 4.56 -7.49
CA ALA A 136 -4.10 5.16 -8.21
C ALA A 136 -4.27 6.67 -8.41
N ALA A 137 -5.45 7.11 -8.87
CA ALA A 137 -5.75 8.53 -9.04
C ALA A 137 -5.66 9.30 -7.71
N ARG A 138 -6.11 8.70 -6.60
CA ARG A 138 -6.04 9.31 -5.28
C ARG A 138 -4.60 9.47 -4.81
N VAL A 139 -3.78 8.44 -4.97
CA VAL A 139 -2.37 8.53 -4.57
C VAL A 139 -1.64 9.54 -5.45
N GLU A 140 -1.89 9.54 -6.75
CA GLU A 140 -1.31 10.51 -7.68
C GLU A 140 -1.67 11.95 -7.28
N SER A 141 -2.95 12.22 -7.03
CA SER A 141 -3.41 13.52 -6.54
C SER A 141 -2.67 13.97 -5.28
N GLN A 142 -2.51 13.09 -4.28
CA GLN A 142 -1.78 13.42 -3.06
C GLN A 142 -0.29 13.72 -3.31
N LEU A 143 0.33 12.99 -4.24
CA LEU A 143 1.74 13.20 -4.59
C LEU A 143 1.97 14.42 -5.51
N CYS A 144 0.97 14.85 -6.28
CA CYS A 144 1.06 16.00 -7.20
C CYS A 144 1.10 17.35 -6.46
N HIS A 145 0.47 17.44 -5.28
CA HIS A 145 0.49 18.67 -4.46
C HIS A 145 1.78 18.82 -3.63
N CYS A 146 2.71 17.87 -3.76
CA CYS A 146 3.96 17.86 -3.00
C CYS A 146 5.13 18.30 -3.88
N GLY A 147 5.98 19.19 -3.36
CA GLY A 147 7.28 19.48 -3.97
C GLY A 147 8.19 18.24 -4.00
N PRO A 148 9.26 18.21 -4.83
CA PRO A 148 10.10 17.01 -5.03
C PRO A 148 10.64 16.39 -3.72
N THR A 149 11.08 17.22 -2.78
CA THR A 149 11.59 16.78 -1.47
C THR A 149 10.49 16.13 -0.63
N ALA A 150 9.33 16.78 -0.51
CA ALA A 150 8.18 16.24 0.21
C ALA A 150 7.71 14.93 -0.44
N ARG A 151 7.62 14.87 -1.77
CA ARG A 151 7.28 13.65 -2.51
C ARG A 151 8.22 12.49 -2.17
N ALA A 152 9.53 12.74 -2.17
CA ALA A 152 10.54 11.72 -1.83
C ALA A 152 10.40 11.25 -0.37
N GLU A 153 10.20 12.17 0.58
CA GLU A 153 9.97 11.84 2.00
C GLU A 153 8.70 11.01 2.20
N LEU A 154 7.64 11.34 1.48
CA LEU A 154 6.36 10.67 1.54
C LEU A 154 6.43 9.24 0.95
N LEU A 155 7.12 9.08 -0.18
CA LEU A 155 7.38 7.77 -0.78
C LEU A 155 8.37 6.93 0.05
N GLY A 156 9.34 7.56 0.71
CA GLY A 156 10.27 6.91 1.64
C GLY A 156 9.64 6.56 2.99
N SER A 157 8.60 7.28 3.40
CA SER A 157 7.90 7.04 4.66
C SER A 157 7.07 5.77 4.59
N TYR A 158 7.38 4.80 5.44
CA TYR A 158 6.55 3.59 5.61
C TYR A 158 5.12 3.90 6.08
N ARG A 159 4.87 5.12 6.61
CA ARG A 159 3.58 5.55 7.16
C ARG A 159 2.65 6.18 6.13
N TYR A 160 3.19 6.97 5.20
CA TYR A 160 2.37 7.86 4.36
C TYR A 160 1.36 7.10 3.48
N LEU A 161 1.75 5.95 2.94
CA LEU A 161 0.87 5.09 2.13
C LEU A 161 0.32 3.89 2.89
N SER A 162 0.60 3.76 4.20
CA SER A 162 -0.23 2.91 5.06
C SER A 162 -1.46 3.66 5.59
N CYS A 163 -1.48 4.99 5.46
CA CYS A 163 -2.51 5.89 5.95
C CYS A 163 -3.38 6.50 4.85
N ILE A 164 -3.21 6.11 3.57
CA ILE A 164 -4.25 6.42 2.58
C ILE A 164 -5.50 5.75 3.09
N ASP A 165 -6.45 6.59 3.45
CA ASP A 165 -7.70 6.14 3.99
C ASP A 165 -8.48 5.47 2.85
N LEU A 166 -8.44 4.15 2.88
CA LEU A 166 -9.14 3.29 1.94
C LEU A 166 -10.65 3.50 2.00
N GLN A 167 -11.17 4.15 3.05
CA GLN A 167 -12.57 4.59 3.17
C GLN A 167 -12.94 5.74 2.21
N PHE A 168 -11.96 6.40 1.57
CA PHE A 168 -12.20 7.42 0.55
C PHE A 168 -11.91 6.94 -0.88
N VAL A 169 -11.53 5.67 -1.07
CA VAL A 169 -11.61 5.07 -2.40
C VAL A 169 -13.08 4.74 -2.60
N ASN A 170 -13.79 5.56 -3.39
CA ASN A 170 -15.22 5.45 -3.71
C ASN A 170 -15.53 4.20 -4.56
N GLY A 171 -15.27 3.04 -3.99
CA GLY A 171 -15.48 1.78 -4.64
C GLY A 171 -16.94 1.33 -4.62
N ARG A 172 -17.24 0.29 -5.39
CA ARG A 172 -18.59 -0.29 -5.46
C ARG A 172 -19.14 -0.69 -4.08
N HIS A 173 -18.26 -1.02 -3.13
CA HIS A 173 -18.59 -1.36 -1.75
C HIS A 173 -19.18 -0.18 -0.94
N HIS A 174 -18.80 1.07 -1.23
CA HIS A 174 -19.41 2.26 -0.65
C HIS A 174 -20.79 2.54 -1.22
N SER A 175 -20.96 2.42 -2.55
CA SER A 175 -22.26 2.62 -3.20
C SER A 175 -23.33 1.60 -2.81
N GLY A 176 -22.92 0.41 -2.34
CA GLY A 176 -23.81 -0.68 -1.93
C GLY A 176 -24.19 -0.67 -0.44
N SER A 177 -23.57 0.19 0.39
CA SER A 177 -23.81 0.26 1.84
C SER A 177 -24.49 1.58 2.19
N PRO A 178 -25.83 1.64 2.28
CA PRO A 178 -26.54 2.86 2.63
C PRO A 178 -26.11 3.33 4.04
N GLY A 179 -25.51 4.52 4.12
CA GLY A 179 -25.02 5.12 5.37
C GLY A 179 -23.53 5.49 5.40
N LEU A 180 -22.74 5.07 4.40
CA LEU A 180 -21.36 5.53 4.19
C LEU A 180 -21.37 6.61 3.09
N GLU A 181 -21.83 7.81 3.42
CA GLU A 181 -21.65 8.97 2.56
C GLU A 181 -20.14 9.28 2.47
N SER A 182 -19.59 9.23 1.26
CA SER A 182 -18.23 9.65 1.00
C SER A 182 -18.10 11.13 1.34
N VAL A 183 -17.26 11.45 2.33
CA VAL A 183 -16.95 12.85 2.63
C VAL A 183 -16.12 13.40 1.48
N ASP A 184 -16.66 14.41 0.81
CA ASP A 184 -16.00 15.10 -0.30
C ASP A 184 -14.78 15.87 0.23
N MET A 185 -13.58 15.43 -0.15
CA MET A 185 -12.31 15.92 0.39
C MET A 185 -11.89 17.29 -0.16
N ASP A 186 -12.60 17.85 -1.15
CA ASP A 186 -12.36 19.22 -1.62
C ASP A 186 -12.51 20.22 -0.46
N HIS A 187 -13.41 19.95 0.50
CA HIS A 187 -13.57 20.77 1.71
C HIS A 187 -12.49 20.54 2.79
N VAL A 188 -11.78 19.40 2.77
CA VAL A 188 -10.76 19.07 3.78
C VAL A 188 -9.37 19.58 3.34
N ILE A 189 -9.10 19.59 2.03
CA ILE A 189 -7.88 20.19 1.47
C ILE A 189 -7.89 21.71 1.72
N GLU A 190 -9.03 22.39 1.52
CA GLU A 190 -9.18 23.82 1.87
C GLU A 190 -8.92 24.10 3.37
N ALA A 191 -9.31 23.19 4.26
CA ALA A 191 -9.08 23.34 5.70
C ALA A 191 -7.60 23.16 6.10
N ILE A 192 -6.86 22.31 5.39
CA ILE A 192 -5.44 22.07 5.63
C ILE A 192 -4.58 23.18 5.02
N GLU A 193 -4.93 23.65 3.81
CA GLU A 193 -4.25 24.76 3.14
C GLU A 193 -4.49 26.11 3.85
N GLY A 194 -5.71 26.33 4.37
CA GLY A 194 -6.04 27.50 5.18
C GLY A 194 -5.33 27.53 6.54
N GLY A 195 -5.05 26.36 7.13
CA GLY A 195 -4.34 26.25 8.42
C GLY A 195 -2.83 26.45 8.31
N LEU A 196 -2.20 26.00 7.22
CA LEU A 196 -0.75 26.12 7.01
C LEU A 196 -0.32 27.50 6.48
N CYS A 197 -1.20 28.26 5.83
CA CYS A 197 -0.92 29.65 5.46
C CYS A 197 -1.09 30.64 6.62
N ALA A 198 -1.84 30.30 7.67
CA ALA A 198 -2.07 31.19 8.81
C ALA A 198 -0.96 31.17 9.88
N SER A 199 -0.09 30.14 9.91
CA SER A 199 1.00 30.04 10.89
C SER A 199 2.33 30.64 10.42
N GLY A 200 2.36 31.28 9.24
CA GLY A 200 3.54 31.96 8.69
C GLY A 200 3.58 33.48 8.94
N ALA A 201 2.58 34.03 9.65
CA ALA A 201 2.48 35.45 9.96
C ALA A 201 2.12 35.67 11.44
N ALA A 202 3.05 35.32 12.35
CA ALA A 202 3.09 35.86 13.71
C ALA A 202 4.53 35.86 14.22
#